data_AF-A0A6B0X0H4-F1
#
_entry.id   AF-A0A6B0X0H4-F1
#
_cell.length_a   1.000
_cell.length_b   1.000
_cell.length_c   1.000
_cell.angle_alpha   90.00
_cell.angle_beta   90.00
_cell.angle_gamma   90.00
#
_symmetry.space_group_name_H-M   'P 1'
#
loop_
_entity.id
_entity.type
_entity.pdbx_description
1 polymer ?
#
loop_
_entity_poly.entity_id
_entity_poly.type
_entity_poly.pdbx_seq_one_letter_code
_entity_poly.pdbx_strand_id
1 'polypeptide(L)'
;MSDNIKQIKRELEALGYETCLSNSPHGEVVSFPYIVEVGSHQGRRFLLGISMQGSEPYPEYPPHWIHISPPIDDEKGGVVEKYCDDENREWSALSRPPADIWDQLLTKHMQVYLNEHLRRFWNGI
;
A
#
# COMPACT_ATOMS: atom_id res chain seq x y z
N MET A 1 10.96 -5.64 -12.79
CA MET A 1 9.84 -4.71 -12.63
C MET A 1 8.80 -4.95 -13.71
N SER A 2 7.73 -5.64 -13.32
CA SER A 2 6.50 -5.79 -14.10
C SER A 2 5.89 -4.43 -14.46
N ASP A 3 5.19 -4.36 -15.59
CA ASP A 3 4.55 -3.12 -16.02
C ASP A 3 3.40 -2.72 -15.08
N ASN A 4 2.77 -3.70 -14.43
CA ASN A 4 1.78 -3.49 -13.38
C ASN A 4 2.34 -2.66 -12.20
N ILE A 5 3.47 -3.08 -11.64
CA ILE A 5 4.09 -2.37 -10.51
C ILE A 5 4.60 -0.98 -10.92
N LYS A 6 5.10 -0.82 -12.15
CA LYS A 6 5.44 0.50 -12.70
C LYS A 6 4.24 1.43 -12.73
N GLN A 7 3.08 0.94 -13.16
CA GLN A 7 1.87 1.75 -13.24
C GLN A 7 1.37 2.15 -11.85
N ILE A 8 1.30 1.20 -10.91
CA ILE A 8 0.92 1.48 -9.52
C ILE A 8 1.87 2.51 -8.90
N LYS A 9 3.19 2.35 -9.10
CA LYS A 9 4.19 3.31 -8.63
C LYS A 9 3.91 4.72 -9.17
N ARG A 10 3.66 4.87 -10.48
CA ARG A 10 3.35 6.16 -11.10
C ARG A 10 2.08 6.79 -10.53
N GLU A 11 1.04 6.00 -10.29
CA GLU A 11 -0.20 6.50 -9.68
C GLU A 11 0.03 6.99 -8.24
N LEU A 12 0.80 6.26 -7.44
CA LEU A 12 1.16 6.69 -6.08
C LEU A 12 2.00 7.98 -6.09
N GLU A 13 2.98 8.08 -6.97
CA GLU A 13 3.81 9.29 -7.13
C GLU A 13 2.96 10.49 -7.60
N ALA A 14 1.98 10.27 -8.48
CA ALA A 14 1.04 11.32 -8.90
C ALA A 14 0.11 11.79 -7.77
N LEU A 15 -0.10 10.96 -6.73
CA LEU A 15 -0.80 11.34 -5.50
C LEU A 15 0.10 12.07 -4.49
N GLY A 16 1.39 12.25 -4.81
CA GLY A 16 2.36 12.93 -3.95
C GLY A 16 3.06 12.02 -2.95
N TYR A 17 2.91 10.69 -3.08
CA TYR A 17 3.66 9.76 -2.24
C TYR A 17 5.08 9.58 -2.74
N GLU A 18 6.04 9.62 -1.82
CA GLU A 18 7.39 9.14 -2.08
C GLU A 18 7.38 7.61 -2.05
N THR A 19 7.75 6.98 -3.17
CA THR A 19 7.63 5.54 -3.35
C THR A 19 8.98 4.85 -3.38
N CYS A 20 9.00 3.63 -2.89
CA CYS A 20 10.17 2.76 -2.87
C CYS A 20 9.85 1.41 -3.48
N LEU A 21 10.79 0.82 -4.20
CA LEU A 21 10.62 -0.49 -4.81
C LEU A 21 11.47 -1.51 -4.07
N SER A 22 10.85 -2.56 -3.56
CA SER A 22 11.55 -3.74 -3.06
C SER A 22 11.21 -4.97 -3.91
N ASN A 23 12.25 -5.76 -4.20
CA ASN A 23 12.11 -7.02 -4.91
C ASN A 23 12.44 -8.15 -3.95
N SER A 24 11.47 -9.02 -3.68
CA SER A 24 11.66 -10.20 -2.84
C SER A 24 11.45 -11.48 -3.66
N PRO A 25 11.88 -12.66 -3.16
CA PRO A 25 11.51 -13.94 -3.76
C PRO A 25 9.99 -14.17 -3.85
N HIS A 26 9.19 -13.42 -3.08
CA HIS A 26 7.73 -13.53 -3.03
C HIS A 26 7.00 -12.56 -3.96
N GLY A 27 7.73 -11.69 -4.66
CA GLY A 27 7.16 -10.73 -5.59
C GLY A 27 7.74 -9.32 -5.41
N GLU A 28 7.24 -8.42 -6.26
CA GLU A 28 7.60 -7.01 -6.30
C GLU A 28 6.61 -6.22 -5.44
N VAL A 29 7.15 -5.33 -4.60
CA VAL A 29 6.37 -4.48 -3.71
C VAL A 29 6.75 -3.02 -3.93
N VAL A 30 5.75 -2.16 -4.10
CA VAL A 30 5.93 -0.71 -4.02
C VAL A 30 5.47 -0.23 -2.65
N SER A 31 6.39 0.34 -1.87
CA SER A 31 6.10 0.88 -0.54
C SER A 31 6.06 2.40 -0.53
N PHE A 32 5.29 2.96 0.40
CA PHE A 32 5.10 4.39 0.55
C PHE A 32 4.63 4.74 1.98
N PRO A 33 5.00 5.92 2.51
CA PRO A 33 4.54 6.37 3.80
C PRO A 33 3.06 6.78 3.73
N TYR A 34 2.31 6.50 4.79
CA TYR A 34 0.90 6.86 4.91
C TYR A 34 0.59 7.41 6.30
N ILE A 35 -0.21 8.47 6.36
CA ILE A 35 -0.73 9.03 7.61
C ILE A 35 -2.23 8.74 7.65
N VAL A 36 -2.68 8.13 8.75
CA VAL A 36 -4.11 7.81 8.91
C VAL A 36 -4.90 9.10 9.15
N GLU A 37 -5.82 9.41 8.25
CA GLU A 37 -6.62 10.63 8.35
C GLU A 37 -7.84 10.49 9.26
N VAL A 38 -8.37 9.27 9.41
CA VAL A 38 -9.63 8.99 10.11
C VAL A 38 -9.60 7.65 10.87
N GLY A 39 -10.45 7.52 11.89
CA GLY A 39 -10.63 6.28 12.65
C GLY A 39 -9.74 6.19 13.88
N SER A 40 -9.62 4.97 14.44
CA SER A 40 -8.97 4.71 15.74
C SER A 40 -7.46 5.01 15.77
N HIS A 41 -6.83 5.11 14.60
CA HIS A 41 -5.40 5.32 14.45
C HIS A 41 -5.06 6.69 13.83
N GLN A 42 -6.01 7.63 13.82
CA GLN A 42 -5.84 8.96 13.23
C GLN A 42 -4.53 9.65 13.71
N GLY A 43 -3.81 10.25 12.76
CA GLY A 43 -2.54 10.94 12.99
C GLY A 43 -1.32 10.01 13.07
N ARG A 44 -1.51 8.69 13.19
CA ARG A 44 -0.40 7.74 13.19
C ARG A 44 0.14 7.50 11.79
N ARG A 45 1.46 7.31 11.72
CA ARG A 45 2.19 7.03 10.49
C ARG A 45 2.43 5.53 10.34
N PHE A 46 2.31 5.06 9.11
CA PHE A 46 2.54 3.67 8.71
C PHE A 46 3.35 3.64 7.44
N LEU A 47 4.08 2.55 7.21
CA LEU A 47 4.58 2.21 5.89
C LEU A 47 3.58 1.25 5.26
N LEU A 48 3.06 1.62 4.10
CA LEU A 48 2.22 0.74 3.29
C LEU A 48 3.07 0.12 2.19
N GLY A 49 2.73 -1.11 1.80
CA GLY A 49 3.29 -1.79 0.64
C GLY A 49 2.18 -2.32 -0.25
N ILE A 50 2.30 -2.20 -1.56
CA ILE A 50 1.38 -2.81 -2.52
C ILE A 50 2.16 -3.85 -3.34
N SER A 51 1.65 -5.08 -3.39
CA SER A 51 2.25 -6.14 -4.20
C SER A 51 1.27 -6.70 -5.23
N MET A 52 1.80 -7.05 -6.40
CA MET A 52 1.12 -7.84 -7.42
C MET A 52 1.68 -9.27 -7.38
N GLN A 53 0.80 -10.26 -7.40
CA GLN A 53 1.17 -11.65 -7.70
C GLN A 53 0.62 -11.98 -9.10
N GLY A 54 1.25 -12.90 -9.82
CA GLY A 54 0.78 -13.30 -11.14
C GLY A 54 1.10 -12.31 -12.28
N SER A 55 0.54 -12.59 -13.46
CA SER A 55 0.79 -11.86 -14.71
C SER A 55 -0.42 -11.09 -15.21
N GLU A 56 -1.51 -11.13 -14.45
CA GLU A 56 -2.76 -10.43 -14.75
C GLU A 56 -2.53 -8.91 -14.78
N PRO A 57 -3.04 -8.21 -15.81
CA PRO A 57 -2.77 -6.79 -15.96
C PRO A 57 -3.55 -5.95 -14.95
N TYR A 58 -2.88 -4.96 -14.39
CA TYR A 58 -3.51 -3.85 -13.69
C TYR A 58 -3.88 -2.76 -14.71
N PRO A 59 -5.08 -2.15 -14.66
CA PRO A 59 -6.09 -2.19 -13.60
C PRO A 59 -7.23 -3.21 -13.82
N GLU A 60 -7.14 -4.11 -14.80
CA GLU A 60 -8.16 -5.15 -14.99
C GLU A 60 -8.27 -6.06 -13.75
N TYR A 61 -7.14 -6.29 -13.08
CA TYR A 61 -7.04 -7.04 -11.83
C TYR A 61 -6.47 -6.15 -10.72
N PRO A 62 -7.00 -6.27 -9.49
CA PRO A 62 -6.51 -5.48 -8.36
C PRO A 62 -5.08 -5.88 -7.96
N PRO A 63 -4.41 -5.03 -7.18
CA PRO A 63 -3.31 -5.46 -6.33
C PRO A 63 -3.61 -6.76 -5.60
N HIS A 64 -2.64 -7.65 -5.42
CA HIS A 64 -2.88 -8.89 -4.67
C HIS A 64 -2.91 -8.64 -3.17
N TRP A 65 -1.99 -7.81 -2.67
CA TRP A 65 -1.91 -7.50 -1.25
C TRP A 65 -1.60 -6.02 -1.00
N ILE A 66 -2.16 -5.51 0.09
CA ILE A 66 -1.69 -4.30 0.77
C ILE A 66 -1.08 -4.69 2.11
N HIS A 67 0.19 -4.38 2.26
CA HIS A 67 1.00 -4.65 3.45
C HIS A 67 0.96 -3.40 4.33
N ILE A 68 0.74 -3.59 5.63
CA ILE A 68 0.74 -2.50 6.60
C ILE A 68 1.81 -2.81 7.65
N SER A 69 2.79 -1.93 7.81
CA SER A 69 3.77 -2.08 8.90
C SER A 69 3.12 -1.86 10.26
N PRO A 70 3.77 -2.23 11.37
CA PRO A 70 3.46 -1.66 12.67
C PRO A 70 3.51 -0.12 12.62
N PRO A 71 2.81 0.57 13.53
CA PRO A 71 2.89 2.03 13.63
C PRO A 71 4.34 2.50 13.68
N ILE A 72 4.61 3.58 12.98
CA ILE A 72 5.88 4.26 13.04
C ILE A 72 5.80 5.27 14.20
N ASP A 73 6.35 4.89 15.35
CA ASP A 73 6.47 5.79 16.51
C ASP A 73 7.64 6.76 16.26
N ASP A 74 7.33 7.88 15.62
CA ASP A 74 8.30 8.92 15.31
C ASP A 74 8.47 9.90 16.48
N GLU A 75 9.16 9.50 17.56
CA GLU A 75 9.81 10.49 18.43
C GLU A 75 11.01 11.18 17.73
N LYS A 76 11.44 10.65 16.56
CA LYS A 76 12.69 11.05 15.87
C LYS A 76 12.54 11.32 14.37
N GLY A 77 11.35 11.63 13.88
CA GLY A 77 11.14 12.12 12.50
C GLY A 77 11.87 11.31 11.42
N GLY A 78 11.57 10.01 11.30
CA GLY A 78 12.25 9.18 10.31
C GLY A 78 11.88 9.57 8.88
N VAL A 79 12.92 9.72 8.05
CA VAL A 79 12.88 9.96 6.61
C VAL A 79 12.47 8.68 5.89
N VAL A 80 11.74 8.82 4.77
CA VAL A 80 11.19 7.71 3.95
C VAL A 80 12.24 6.65 3.63
N GLU A 81 13.48 7.07 3.35
CA GLU A 81 14.63 6.21 3.04
C GLU A 81 14.91 5.14 4.10
N LYS A 82 14.73 5.45 5.40
CA LYS A 82 14.98 4.47 6.47
C LYS A 82 13.99 3.29 6.42
N TYR A 83 12.82 3.49 5.81
CA TYR A 83 11.77 2.48 5.76
C TYR A 83 11.83 1.61 4.50
N CYS A 84 12.61 2.01 3.49
CA CYS A 84 12.93 1.20 2.31
C CYS A 84 13.84 0.01 2.63
N ASP A 85 14.79 0.21 3.54
CA ASP A 85 15.89 -0.72 3.80
C ASP A 85 15.55 -1.80 4.84
N ASP A 86 14.36 -1.76 5.43
CA ASP A 86 13.99 -2.65 6.53
C ASP A 86 13.42 -3.98 6.01
N GLU A 87 14.30 -4.79 5.42
CA GLU A 87 13.99 -6.16 4.95
C GLU A 87 13.44 -7.08 6.06
N ASN A 88 13.62 -6.69 7.33
CA ASN A 88 13.21 -7.46 8.50
C ASN A 88 11.98 -6.88 9.22
N ARG A 89 11.34 -5.85 8.66
CA ARG A 89 10.13 -5.31 9.29
C ARG A 89 9.02 -6.35 9.20
N GLU A 90 8.46 -6.74 10.35
CA GLU A 90 7.31 -7.62 10.41
C GLU A 90 6.11 -6.92 9.76
N TRP A 91 5.90 -7.16 8.47
CA TRP A 91 4.71 -6.70 7.78
C TRP A 91 3.52 -7.46 8.36
N SER A 92 2.57 -6.74 8.94
CA SER A 92 1.25 -7.31 9.18
C SER A 92 0.59 -7.43 7.82
N ALA A 93 0.75 -8.57 7.16
CA ALA A 93 0.11 -8.86 5.89
C ALA A 93 -1.41 -8.92 6.12
N LEU A 94 -2.06 -7.77 5.91
CA LEU A 94 -3.49 -7.64 6.08
C LEU A 94 -4.16 -7.84 4.74
N SER A 95 -4.45 -9.12 4.58
CA SER A 95 -4.85 -9.79 3.38
C SER A 95 -6.37 -9.87 3.29
N ARG A 96 -7.07 -8.76 2.99
CA ARG A 96 -8.44 -8.87 2.47
C ARG A 96 -8.36 -8.99 0.95
N PRO A 97 -8.88 -10.08 0.33
CA PRO A 97 -8.85 -10.23 -1.11
C PRO A 97 -9.58 -9.02 -1.71
N PRO A 98 -8.90 -8.16 -2.47
CA PRO A 98 -9.45 -6.88 -2.85
C PRO A 98 -10.60 -6.99 -3.85
N ALA A 99 -10.93 -8.18 -4.34
CA ALA A 99 -12.03 -8.42 -5.25
C ALA A 99 -13.37 -7.86 -4.72
N ASP A 100 -13.63 -7.94 -3.41
CA ASP A 100 -14.89 -7.49 -2.82
C ASP A 100 -15.10 -5.97 -2.95
N ILE A 101 -14.04 -5.18 -2.78
CA ILE A 101 -14.05 -3.72 -2.92
C ILE A 101 -13.80 -3.34 -4.37
N TRP A 102 -12.80 -3.97 -5.00
CA TRP A 102 -12.32 -3.64 -6.34
C TRP A 102 -13.46 -3.69 -7.33
N ASP A 103 -14.27 -4.76 -7.34
CA ASP A 103 -15.41 -4.90 -8.25
C ASP A 103 -16.48 -3.81 -8.06
N GLN A 104 -16.64 -3.30 -6.83
CA GLN A 104 -17.59 -2.25 -6.48
C GLN A 104 -17.11 -0.83 -6.85
N LEU A 105 -15.83 -0.64 -7.14
CA LEU A 105 -15.30 0.68 -7.49
C LEU A 105 -15.82 1.13 -8.87
N LEU A 106 -16.40 2.33 -8.93
CA LEU A 106 -16.84 2.95 -10.19
C LEU A 106 -15.65 3.25 -11.12
N THR A 107 -14.49 3.56 -10.54
CA THR A 107 -13.24 3.79 -11.27
C THR A 107 -12.13 2.95 -10.65
N LYS A 108 -11.44 2.16 -11.47
CA LYS A 108 -10.38 1.23 -11.05
C LYS A 108 -9.02 1.95 -11.05
N HIS A 109 -8.70 2.68 -9.98
CA HIS A 109 -7.40 3.36 -9.79
C HIS A 109 -6.97 3.38 -8.33
N MET A 110 -5.67 3.60 -8.08
CA MET A 110 -5.08 3.47 -6.74
C MET A 110 -5.65 4.41 -5.71
N GLN A 111 -5.96 5.64 -6.07
CA GLN A 111 -6.53 6.60 -5.11
C GLN A 111 -7.86 6.09 -4.54
N VAL A 112 -8.80 5.65 -5.39
CA VAL A 112 -10.11 5.19 -4.93
C VAL A 112 -9.98 3.87 -4.16
N TYR A 113 -9.13 2.97 -4.62
CA TYR A 113 -8.86 1.71 -3.93
C TYR A 113 -8.26 1.94 -2.54
N LEU A 114 -7.23 2.75 -2.42
CA LEU A 114 -6.61 3.07 -1.13
C LEU A 114 -7.59 3.75 -0.19
N ASN A 115 -8.32 4.75 -0.68
CA ASN A 115 -9.31 5.46 0.13
C ASN A 115 -10.36 4.49 0.70
N GLU A 116 -10.94 3.63 -0.12
CA GLU A 116 -11.99 2.73 0.34
C GLU A 116 -11.44 1.60 1.23
N HIS A 117 -10.29 1.01 0.86
CA HIS A 117 -9.67 -0.06 1.63
C HIS A 117 -9.23 0.42 3.01
N LEU A 118 -8.50 1.54 3.08
CA LEU A 118 -7.99 2.09 4.34
C LEU A 118 -9.12 2.64 5.20
N ARG A 119 -10.15 3.27 4.61
CA ARG A 119 -11.34 3.70 5.36
C ARG A 119 -12.03 2.53 6.04
N ARG A 120 -12.24 1.40 5.36
CA ARG A 120 -12.83 0.20 5.96
C ARG A 120 -11.96 -0.37 7.07
N PHE A 121 -10.66 -0.51 6.78
CA PHE A 121 -9.68 -1.04 7.72
C PHE A 121 -9.63 -0.26 9.05
N TRP A 122 -9.47 1.07 8.99
CA TRP A 122 -9.33 1.89 10.20
C TRP A 122 -10.62 2.08 10.99
N ASN A 123 -11.77 1.81 10.36
CA ASN A 123 -13.09 1.85 11.00
C ASN A 123 -13.59 0.47 11.46
N GLY A 124 -12.83 -0.61 11.23
CA GLY A 124 -13.21 -1.96 11.65
C GLY A 124 -14.42 -2.54 10.89
N ILE A 125 -14.64 -2.09 9.65
CA ILE A 125 -15.67 -2.57 8.72
C ILE A 125 -15.06 -3.66 7.84
#